data_AF-A0A3C1LTV1-F1
#
_entry.id   AF-A0A3C1LTV1-F1
#
_cell.length_a   1.000
_cell.length_b   1.000
_cell.length_c   1.000
_cell.angle_alpha   90.00
_cell.angle_beta   90.00
_cell.angle_gamma   90.00
#
_symmetry.space_group_name_H-M   'P 1'
#
loop_
_entity.id
_entity.type
_entity.pdbx_description
1 polymer ?
#
loop_
_entity_poly.entity_id
_entity_poly.type
_entity_poly.pdbx_seq_one_letter_code
_entity_poly.pdbx_strand_id
1 'polypeptide(L)'
;MLVLGGTHPNEPSGFITAVALIECCQPTVGTLYVIPRANNSAFTCTDPQEAAPMNFTIDTQNGTRWFRFGSRATNPVDQWPDSEVYVHASSGQQLSGSETRNLNRAYPGRADGNLTEKIAYGITTLIQQEDIEITVDLHEASPEYTTVNAIVAHEDALELASIALWDVEDYMAITVEKSPTNLHGLTHRELGDYTDTLALLMETANASQGRLHGKIDSELVVSGKDKYYARAAKYGAVTVPYDETGISLSERCARHISCLVQFAEQYAFVGDGTSISLGSMPSYKDILTNGIGYYLADPQ
;
A
#
# COMPACT_ATOMS: atom_id res chain seq x y z
N MET A 1 4.83 15.64 1.16
CA MET A 1 4.59 14.17 1.29
C MET A 1 3.51 13.70 0.32
N LEU A 2 3.74 12.57 -0.36
CA LEU A 2 2.79 11.85 -1.20
C LEU A 2 2.47 10.47 -0.61
N VAL A 3 1.18 10.12 -0.56
CA VAL A 3 0.72 8.77 -0.20
C VAL A 3 0.01 8.13 -1.39
N LEU A 4 0.49 6.95 -1.80
CA LEU A 4 -0.10 6.14 -2.85
C LEU A 4 -0.91 4.99 -2.23
N GLY A 5 -2.18 4.92 -2.62
CA GLY A 5 -3.06 3.78 -2.37
C GLY A 5 -3.57 3.21 -3.68
N GLY A 6 -3.91 1.92 -3.68
CA GLY A 6 -4.50 1.28 -4.85
C GLY A 6 -3.53 1.13 -6.01
N THR A 7 -2.24 0.97 -5.71
CA THR A 7 -1.25 0.41 -6.65
C THR A 7 -1.72 -0.98 -7.08
N HIS A 8 -2.16 -1.79 -6.12
CA HIS A 8 -2.92 -3.03 -6.34
C HIS A 8 -4.30 -2.96 -5.66
N PRO A 9 -5.38 -2.82 -6.43
CA PRO A 9 -6.75 -2.78 -5.90
C PRO A 9 -7.27 -4.05 -5.20
N ASN A 10 -6.53 -5.15 -5.21
CA ASN A 10 -6.80 -6.33 -4.40
C ASN A 10 -6.09 -6.28 -3.02
N GLU A 11 -5.51 -5.14 -2.67
CA GLU A 11 -4.88 -4.82 -1.38
C GLU A 11 -5.65 -3.66 -0.72
N PRO A 12 -6.81 -3.94 -0.07
CA PRO A 12 -7.74 -2.90 0.34
C PRO A 12 -7.25 -1.93 1.41
N SER A 13 -6.35 -2.32 2.32
CA SER A 13 -5.92 -1.41 3.38
C SER A 13 -5.25 -0.17 2.81
N GLY A 14 -4.46 -0.31 1.73
CA GLY A 14 -3.71 0.80 1.15
C GLY A 14 -4.63 1.89 0.61
N PHE A 15 -5.61 1.54 -0.23
CA PHE A 15 -6.53 2.55 -0.76
C PHE A 15 -7.58 3.00 0.26
N ILE A 16 -7.99 2.17 1.22
CA ILE A 16 -8.90 2.61 2.29
C ILE A 16 -8.20 3.59 3.23
N THR A 17 -6.92 3.36 3.57
CA THR A 17 -6.12 4.35 4.30
C THR A 17 -6.01 5.65 3.51
N ALA A 18 -5.74 5.60 2.20
CA ALA A 18 -5.68 6.80 1.37
C ALA A 18 -7.02 7.56 1.35
N VAL A 19 -8.15 6.86 1.27
CA VAL A 19 -9.48 7.48 1.39
C VAL A 19 -9.69 8.12 2.77
N ALA A 20 -9.32 7.43 3.85
CA ALA A 20 -9.41 7.97 5.19
C ALA A 20 -8.56 9.25 5.35
N LEU A 21 -7.34 9.29 4.80
CA LEU A 21 -6.52 10.50 4.79
C LEU A 21 -7.23 11.67 4.09
N ILE A 22 -7.86 11.45 2.95
CA ILE A 22 -8.60 12.50 2.23
C ILE A 22 -9.78 13.01 3.08
N GLU A 23 -10.44 12.12 3.81
CA GLU A 23 -11.69 12.42 4.51
C GLU A 23 -11.47 12.97 5.95
N CYS A 24 -10.36 12.64 6.60
CA CYS A 24 -10.12 13.00 8.00
C CYS A 24 -8.82 13.78 8.28
N CYS A 25 -7.81 13.71 7.40
CA CYS A 25 -6.54 14.38 7.63
C CYS A 25 -6.69 15.90 7.48
N GLN A 26 -6.10 16.65 8.40
CA GLN A 26 -6.05 18.12 8.35
C GLN A 26 -4.60 18.54 8.59
N PRO A 27 -3.75 18.53 7.54
CA PRO A 27 -2.35 18.90 7.68
C PRO A 27 -2.20 20.30 8.27
N THR A 28 -1.35 20.46 9.28
CA THR A 28 -1.10 21.76 9.92
C THR A 28 0.18 22.41 9.42
N VAL A 29 1.11 21.62 8.89
CA VAL A 29 2.39 22.05 8.31
C VAL A 29 2.73 21.17 7.11
N GLY A 30 3.25 21.77 6.04
CA GLY A 30 3.58 21.08 4.79
C GLY A 30 2.36 20.80 3.91
N THR A 31 2.57 20.03 2.84
CA THR A 31 1.52 19.60 1.91
C THR A 31 1.44 18.08 1.85
N LEU A 32 0.21 17.54 1.96
CA LEU A 32 -0.10 16.13 1.76
C LEU A 32 -0.80 15.93 0.41
N TYR A 33 -0.13 15.22 -0.49
CA TYR A 33 -0.73 14.69 -1.71
C TYR A 33 -1.22 13.26 -1.45
N VAL A 34 -2.40 12.91 -1.94
CA VAL A 34 -2.97 11.57 -1.79
C VAL A 34 -3.52 11.07 -3.13
N ILE A 35 -3.06 9.90 -3.57
CA ILE A 35 -3.60 9.21 -4.75
C ILE A 35 -4.23 7.90 -4.26
N PRO A 36 -5.55 7.84 -4.04
CA PRO A 36 -6.21 6.65 -3.50
C PRO A 36 -6.38 5.53 -4.53
N ARG A 37 -6.18 5.83 -5.81
CA ARG A 37 -6.32 4.87 -6.92
C ARG A 37 -5.17 5.02 -7.91
N ALA A 38 -3.95 4.72 -7.48
CA ALA A 38 -2.76 4.84 -8.31
C ALA A 38 -2.92 4.06 -9.63
N ASN A 39 -3.44 2.83 -9.57
CA ASN A 39 -3.82 2.06 -10.76
C ASN A 39 -5.33 2.03 -10.96
N ASN A 40 -5.92 3.15 -11.39
CA ASN A 40 -7.39 3.26 -11.55
C ASN A 40 -7.99 2.22 -12.54
N SER A 41 -7.23 1.80 -13.57
CA SER A 41 -7.65 0.74 -14.48
C SER A 41 -7.82 -0.60 -13.76
N ALA A 42 -6.93 -0.95 -12.84
CA ALA A 42 -6.99 -2.21 -12.10
C ALA A 42 -8.23 -2.33 -11.19
N PHE A 43 -8.88 -1.22 -10.81
CA PHE A 43 -10.17 -1.26 -10.10
C PHE A 43 -11.32 -1.77 -10.98
N THR A 44 -11.18 -1.78 -12.31
CA THR A 44 -12.29 -2.13 -13.20
C THR A 44 -12.46 -3.64 -13.40
N CYS A 45 -11.48 -4.46 -12.99
CA CYS A 45 -11.51 -5.91 -13.10
C CYS A 45 -11.02 -6.58 -11.80
N THR A 46 -11.17 -7.90 -11.71
CA THR A 46 -10.54 -8.73 -10.66
C THR A 46 -9.63 -9.76 -11.32
N ASP A 47 -8.72 -10.34 -10.54
CA ASP A 47 -7.80 -11.35 -11.05
C ASP A 47 -8.56 -12.62 -11.51
N PRO A 48 -8.32 -13.12 -12.73
CA PRO A 48 -8.97 -14.32 -13.22
C PRO A 48 -8.68 -15.53 -12.33
N GLN A 49 -9.68 -16.40 -12.16
CA GLN A 49 -9.58 -17.66 -11.38
C GLN A 49 -9.42 -17.51 -9.85
N GLU A 50 -9.37 -16.28 -9.32
CA GLU A 50 -9.29 -16.08 -7.86
C GLU A 50 -10.67 -16.11 -7.16
N ALA A 51 -11.76 -16.06 -7.92
CA ALA A 51 -13.14 -15.97 -7.41
C ALA A 51 -13.36 -14.84 -6.38
N ALA A 52 -12.52 -13.78 -6.47
CA ALA A 52 -12.57 -12.62 -5.60
C ALA A 52 -13.90 -11.87 -5.74
N PRO A 53 -14.38 -11.22 -4.65
CA PRO A 53 -15.59 -10.43 -4.72
C PRO A 53 -15.35 -9.20 -5.62
N MET A 54 -16.42 -8.68 -6.21
CA MET A 54 -16.35 -7.45 -7.01
C MET A 54 -16.36 -6.18 -6.14
N ASN A 55 -16.78 -6.30 -4.89
CA ASN A 55 -16.85 -5.21 -3.92
C ASN A 55 -16.85 -5.79 -2.50
N PHE A 56 -16.57 -4.93 -1.53
CA PHE A 56 -16.75 -5.21 -0.10
C PHE A 56 -17.39 -4.00 0.56
N THR A 57 -17.93 -4.20 1.75
CA THR A 57 -18.64 -3.15 2.50
C THR A 57 -17.98 -2.84 3.83
N ILE A 58 -17.93 -1.57 4.19
CA ILE A 58 -17.51 -1.09 5.50
C ILE A 58 -18.67 -0.34 6.13
N ASP A 59 -19.02 -0.66 7.36
CA ASP A 59 -19.99 0.12 8.14
C ASP A 59 -19.34 1.41 8.64
N THR A 60 -19.94 2.55 8.31
CA THR A 60 -19.60 3.88 8.83
C THR A 60 -20.63 4.33 9.86
N GLN A 61 -20.43 5.51 10.47
CA GLN A 61 -21.33 6.03 11.51
C GLN A 61 -22.79 6.16 11.02
N ASN A 62 -23.00 6.59 9.78
CA ASN A 62 -24.35 6.84 9.24
C ASN A 62 -24.72 5.95 8.05
N GLY A 63 -24.05 4.81 7.87
CA GLY A 63 -24.49 3.78 6.92
C GLY A 63 -23.36 2.90 6.39
N THR A 64 -23.72 1.92 5.59
CA THR A 64 -22.75 1.03 4.96
C THR A 64 -22.24 1.64 3.65
N ARG A 65 -20.92 1.83 3.52
CA ARG A 65 -20.26 2.20 2.26
C ARG A 65 -19.74 0.95 1.56
N TRP A 66 -19.81 0.93 0.23
CA TRP A 66 -19.21 -0.12 -0.57
C TRP A 66 -17.95 0.41 -1.27
N PHE A 67 -16.98 -0.47 -1.42
CA PHE A 67 -15.72 -0.20 -2.11
C PHE A 67 -15.44 -1.26 -3.15
N ARG A 68 -14.76 -0.87 -4.22
CA ARG A 68 -14.40 -1.77 -5.32
C ARG A 68 -13.18 -2.60 -4.90
N PHE A 69 -13.33 -3.92 -4.91
CA PHE A 69 -12.20 -4.84 -4.89
C PHE A 69 -11.77 -5.05 -6.34
N GLY A 70 -10.48 -4.89 -6.63
CA GLY A 70 -9.98 -4.95 -8.00
C GLY A 70 -8.94 -6.04 -8.23
N SER A 71 -8.10 -5.82 -9.23
CA SER A 71 -7.05 -6.72 -9.71
C SER A 71 -5.69 -6.27 -9.21
N ARG A 72 -4.69 -7.17 -9.14
CA ARG A 72 -3.30 -6.76 -8.92
C ARG A 72 -2.76 -5.92 -10.08
N ALA A 73 -3.22 -6.20 -11.29
CA ALA A 73 -2.67 -5.64 -12.52
C ALA A 73 -3.70 -4.75 -13.25
N THR A 74 -3.20 -3.78 -14.03
CA THR A 74 -3.97 -2.99 -14.99
C THR A 74 -4.86 -3.90 -15.84
N ASN A 75 -6.08 -3.45 -16.14
CA ASN A 75 -7.06 -4.26 -16.84
C ASN A 75 -6.54 -4.59 -18.26
N PRO A 76 -6.52 -5.87 -18.68
CA PRO A 76 -6.09 -6.23 -20.03
C PRO A 76 -6.96 -5.64 -21.15
N VAL A 77 -8.18 -5.18 -20.85
CA VAL A 77 -9.01 -4.44 -21.81
C VAL A 77 -8.42 -3.06 -22.12
N ASP A 78 -7.79 -2.42 -21.13
CA ASP A 78 -7.19 -1.09 -21.26
C ASP A 78 -5.73 -1.15 -21.75
N GLN A 79 -5.06 -2.28 -21.52
CA GLN A 79 -3.68 -2.53 -21.93
C GLN A 79 -3.51 -3.96 -22.46
N TRP A 80 -3.32 -4.08 -23.77
CA TRP A 80 -3.01 -5.33 -24.47
C TRP A 80 -2.19 -5.01 -25.74
N PRO A 81 -1.31 -5.92 -26.22
CA PRO A 81 -0.97 -7.24 -25.68
C PRO A 81 0.09 -7.22 -24.56
N ASP A 82 0.06 -8.26 -23.73
CA ASP A 82 1.19 -8.58 -22.85
C ASP A 82 2.26 -9.30 -23.69
N SER A 83 3.49 -8.80 -23.70
CA SER A 83 4.64 -9.50 -24.27
C SER A 83 4.91 -10.78 -23.48
N GLU A 84 5.52 -11.83 -24.06
CA GLU A 84 5.87 -13.04 -23.28
C GLU A 84 6.86 -12.74 -22.15
N VAL A 85 7.82 -11.87 -22.44
CA VAL A 85 8.80 -11.33 -21.48
C VAL A 85 8.59 -9.83 -21.42
N TYR A 86 8.39 -9.30 -20.24
CA TYR A 86 8.42 -7.86 -20.01
C TYR A 86 9.87 -7.45 -19.73
N VAL A 87 10.38 -6.50 -20.50
CA VAL A 87 11.71 -5.92 -20.29
C VAL A 87 11.51 -4.53 -19.71
N HIS A 88 11.90 -4.36 -18.44
CA HIS A 88 11.80 -3.09 -17.75
C HIS A 88 12.62 -2.02 -18.49
N ALA A 89 11.97 -0.94 -18.91
CA ALA A 89 12.54 0.01 -19.86
C ALA A 89 13.83 0.67 -19.36
N SER A 90 13.88 1.04 -18.07
CA SER A 90 15.00 1.80 -17.51
C SER A 90 16.20 0.94 -17.13
N SER A 91 15.99 -0.34 -16.78
CA SER A 91 17.08 -1.22 -16.28
C SER A 91 17.40 -2.41 -17.19
N GLY A 92 16.53 -2.73 -18.14
CA GLY A 92 16.65 -3.96 -18.95
C GLY A 92 16.31 -5.25 -18.20
N GLN A 93 15.83 -5.17 -16.95
CA GLN A 93 15.43 -6.32 -16.16
C GLN A 93 14.31 -7.10 -16.86
N GLN A 94 14.46 -8.42 -16.96
CA GLN A 94 13.45 -9.28 -17.57
C GLN A 94 12.53 -9.85 -16.49
N LEU A 95 11.23 -9.70 -16.72
CA LEU A 95 10.15 -10.17 -15.88
C LEU A 95 9.16 -11.00 -16.72
N SER A 96 8.26 -11.73 -16.06
CA SER A 96 7.17 -12.38 -16.78
C SER A 96 6.31 -11.35 -17.49
N GLY A 97 5.76 -11.73 -18.64
CA GLY A 97 4.93 -10.87 -19.47
C GLY A 97 3.83 -10.11 -18.73
N SER A 98 3.14 -10.80 -17.83
CA SER A 98 2.04 -10.23 -17.03
C SER A 98 2.47 -9.07 -16.14
N GLU A 99 3.75 -8.99 -15.75
CA GLU A 99 4.26 -7.87 -14.95
C GLU A 99 4.26 -6.54 -15.72
N THR A 100 4.11 -6.55 -17.05
CA THR A 100 3.95 -5.32 -17.83
C THR A 100 2.73 -4.49 -17.41
N ARG A 101 1.74 -5.13 -16.77
CA ARG A 101 0.51 -4.50 -16.24
C ARG A 101 0.59 -4.23 -14.73
N ASN A 102 1.69 -4.61 -14.08
CA ASN A 102 1.91 -4.37 -12.66
C ASN A 102 2.53 -2.97 -12.47
N LEU A 103 1.81 -2.06 -11.80
CA LEU A 103 2.28 -0.70 -11.60
C LEU A 103 3.58 -0.67 -10.76
N ASN A 104 3.69 -1.54 -9.75
CA ASN A 104 4.90 -1.70 -8.95
C ASN A 104 6.01 -2.49 -9.69
N ARG A 105 5.99 -2.52 -11.03
CA ARG A 105 7.08 -3.00 -11.91
C ARG A 105 7.36 -2.03 -13.05
N ALA A 106 6.73 -0.85 -13.04
CA ALA A 106 6.72 0.08 -14.15
C ALA A 106 7.43 1.40 -13.84
N TYR A 107 7.87 1.65 -12.60
CA TYR A 107 8.58 2.87 -12.23
C TYR A 107 10.01 2.91 -12.80
N PRO A 108 10.58 4.07 -13.15
CA PRO A 108 10.00 5.41 -13.07
C PRO A 108 8.96 5.71 -14.16
N GLY A 109 8.74 4.77 -15.09
CA GLY A 109 7.80 4.89 -16.20
C GLY A 109 8.35 5.69 -17.38
N ARG A 110 7.55 5.77 -18.44
CA ARG A 110 7.88 6.56 -19.64
C ARG A 110 6.62 7.10 -20.32
N ALA A 111 6.71 8.32 -20.85
CA ALA A 111 5.61 9.01 -21.50
C ALA A 111 5.11 8.32 -22.78
N ASP A 112 5.99 7.60 -23.47
CA ASP A 112 5.72 6.88 -24.72
C ASP A 112 5.49 5.37 -24.53
N GLY A 113 5.36 4.92 -23.28
CA GLY A 113 5.12 3.52 -22.94
C GLY A 113 3.66 3.05 -23.06
N ASN A 114 3.43 1.86 -22.52
CA ASN A 114 2.08 1.33 -22.30
C ASN A 114 1.33 2.14 -21.23
N LEU A 115 0.07 1.79 -20.94
CA LEU A 115 -0.76 2.53 -19.99
C LEU A 115 -0.13 2.52 -18.57
N THR A 116 0.31 1.36 -18.08
CA THR A 116 0.92 1.21 -16.76
C THR A 116 2.23 2.03 -16.64
N GLU A 117 3.09 2.02 -17.66
CA GLU A 117 4.31 2.82 -17.72
C GLU A 117 4.02 4.33 -17.76
N LYS A 118 2.93 4.74 -18.43
CA LYS A 118 2.48 6.14 -18.44
C LYS A 118 1.92 6.59 -17.09
N ILE A 119 1.23 5.70 -16.37
CA ILE A 119 0.76 5.98 -15.00
C ILE A 119 1.97 6.18 -14.08
N ALA A 120 2.94 5.26 -14.12
CA ALA A 120 4.19 5.41 -13.35
C ALA A 120 4.92 6.71 -13.69
N TYR A 121 5.04 7.03 -14.99
CA TYR A 121 5.64 8.29 -15.44
C TYR A 121 4.91 9.53 -14.91
N GLY A 122 3.58 9.51 -14.89
CA GLY A 122 2.77 10.59 -14.34
C GLY A 122 3.02 10.80 -12.85
N ILE A 123 3.14 9.72 -12.08
CA ILE A 123 3.46 9.79 -10.64
C ILE A 123 4.89 10.30 -10.42
N THR A 124 5.87 9.79 -11.16
CA THR A 124 7.26 10.26 -11.09
C THR A 124 7.37 11.75 -11.44
N THR A 125 6.64 12.18 -12.48
CA THR A 125 6.62 13.58 -12.91
C THR A 125 5.95 14.47 -11.86
N LEU A 126 4.87 14.03 -11.23
CA LEU A 126 4.22 14.76 -10.12
C LEU A 126 5.20 14.98 -8.97
N ILE A 127 5.95 13.93 -8.58
CA ILE A 127 6.95 14.01 -7.50
C ILE A 127 8.01 15.06 -7.83
N GLN A 128 8.53 15.08 -9.06
CA GLN A 128 9.55 16.03 -9.48
C GLN A 128 9.01 17.46 -9.62
N GLN A 129 7.78 17.63 -10.08
CA GLN A 129 7.19 18.96 -10.31
C GLN A 129 6.77 19.65 -9.01
N GLU A 130 6.24 18.88 -8.05
CA GLU A 130 5.77 19.37 -6.76
C GLU A 130 6.84 19.27 -5.66
N ASP A 131 8.06 18.88 -6.01
CA ASP A 131 9.22 18.74 -5.11
C ASP A 131 8.90 17.90 -3.86
N ILE A 132 8.33 16.71 -4.07
CA ILE A 132 7.78 15.91 -2.99
C ILE A 132 8.89 15.24 -2.18
N GLU A 133 8.95 15.56 -0.89
CA GLU A 133 10.06 15.14 -0.02
C GLU A 133 9.98 13.69 0.47
N ILE A 134 8.76 13.17 0.65
CA ILE A 134 8.51 11.80 1.11
C ILE A 134 7.42 11.20 0.25
N THR A 135 7.66 10.00 -0.28
CA THR A 135 6.65 9.22 -0.98
C THR A 135 6.47 7.85 -0.32
N VAL A 136 5.24 7.52 0.05
CA VAL A 136 4.90 6.24 0.69
C VAL A 136 3.87 5.48 -0.14
N ASP A 137 4.23 4.28 -0.58
CA ASP A 137 3.34 3.37 -1.31
C ASP A 137 2.77 2.31 -0.36
N LEU A 138 1.43 2.26 -0.23
CA LEU A 138 0.76 1.40 0.73
C LEU A 138 0.34 0.08 0.06
N HIS A 139 0.97 -1.01 0.48
CA HIS A 139 0.78 -2.38 -0.02
C HIS A 139 0.34 -3.33 1.08
N GLU A 140 -0.11 -4.49 0.61
CA GLU A 140 -0.36 -5.63 1.46
C GLU A 140 0.22 -6.91 0.89
N ALA A 141 0.60 -7.83 1.77
CA ALA A 141 1.11 -9.13 1.40
C ALA A 141 0.37 -10.25 2.13
N SER A 142 0.54 -11.47 1.62
CA SER A 142 -0.01 -12.67 2.24
C SER A 142 0.64 -12.94 3.61
N PRO A 143 -0.08 -13.50 4.61
CA PRO A 143 0.48 -13.86 5.91
C PRO A 143 1.69 -14.79 5.87
N GLU A 144 1.88 -15.57 4.80
CA GLU A 144 3.03 -16.45 4.57
C GLU A 144 4.24 -15.78 3.90
N TYR A 145 4.12 -14.52 3.50
CA TYR A 145 5.20 -13.81 2.81
C TYR A 145 6.29 -13.38 3.79
N THR A 146 7.55 -13.38 3.37
CA THR A 146 8.68 -13.06 4.25
C THR A 146 8.81 -11.58 4.57
N THR A 147 8.41 -10.72 3.63
CA THR A 147 8.49 -9.26 3.77
C THR A 147 7.09 -8.71 3.94
N VAL A 148 6.51 -8.96 5.11
CA VAL A 148 5.17 -8.52 5.50
C VAL A 148 5.24 -7.91 6.89
N ASN A 149 4.33 -6.98 7.22
CA ASN A 149 4.46 -6.15 8.42
C ASN A 149 5.83 -5.46 8.42
N ALA A 150 6.15 -4.79 7.31
CA ALA A 150 7.46 -4.25 7.03
C ALA A 150 7.38 -2.87 6.36
N ILE A 151 8.39 -2.04 6.61
CA ILE A 151 8.68 -0.82 5.86
C ILE A 151 9.85 -1.15 4.93
N VAL A 152 9.62 -1.11 3.62
CA VAL A 152 10.69 -1.26 2.62
C VAL A 152 11.13 0.13 2.20
N ALA A 153 12.36 0.51 2.53
CA ALA A 153 12.87 1.86 2.30
C ALA A 153 14.04 1.84 1.33
N HIS A 154 14.08 2.85 0.46
CA HIS A 154 15.29 3.20 -0.28
C HIS A 154 16.45 3.51 0.67
N GLU A 155 17.71 3.36 0.21
CA GLU A 155 18.89 3.57 1.06
C GLU A 155 18.96 4.95 1.73
N ASP A 156 18.48 6.01 1.09
CA ASP A 156 18.42 7.36 1.68
C ASP A 156 17.27 7.54 2.69
N ALA A 157 16.19 6.77 2.56
CA ALA A 157 15.03 6.81 3.43
C ALA A 157 15.15 5.86 4.64
N LEU A 158 16.22 5.07 4.73
CA LEU A 158 16.43 4.10 5.82
C LEU A 158 16.50 4.76 7.20
N GLU A 159 17.10 5.95 7.29
CA GLU A 159 17.19 6.67 8.57
C GLU A 159 15.80 7.07 9.05
N LEU A 160 14.98 7.67 8.17
CA LEU A 160 13.59 8.01 8.45
C LEU A 160 12.77 6.77 8.85
N ALA A 161 12.91 5.69 8.09
CA ALA A 161 12.21 4.44 8.35
C ALA A 161 12.57 3.85 9.73
N SER A 162 13.85 3.93 10.11
CA SER A 162 14.35 3.37 11.37
C SER A 162 13.88 4.15 12.59
N ILE A 163 13.88 5.48 12.52
CA ILE A 163 13.39 6.33 13.61
C ILE A 163 11.87 6.13 13.79
N ALA A 164 11.12 6.16 12.69
CA ALA A 164 9.68 5.92 12.73
C ALA A 164 9.30 4.52 13.26
N LEU A 165 10.13 3.50 12.99
CA LEU A 165 9.95 2.15 13.51
C LEU A 165 10.02 2.13 15.06
N TRP A 166 10.97 2.84 15.68
CA TRP A 166 11.08 2.88 17.14
C TRP A 166 9.82 3.42 17.83
N ASP A 167 9.16 4.40 17.22
CA ASP A 167 7.96 5.02 17.81
C ASP A 167 6.70 4.15 17.68
N VAL A 168 6.68 3.18 16.77
CA VAL A 168 5.53 2.29 16.55
C VAL A 168 5.69 0.89 17.14
N GLU A 169 6.92 0.44 17.38
CA GLU A 169 7.22 -0.90 17.91
C GLU A 169 6.61 -1.19 19.28
N ASP A 170 6.34 -0.13 20.08
CA ASP A 170 5.70 -0.24 21.39
C ASP A 170 4.29 -0.83 21.33
N TYR A 171 3.60 -0.73 20.19
CA TYR A 171 2.21 -1.18 20.05
C TYR A 171 1.93 -1.98 18.78
N MET A 172 2.87 -2.08 17.84
CA MET A 172 2.76 -2.99 16.71
C MET A 172 4.12 -3.57 16.28
N ALA A 173 4.16 -4.89 16.05
CA ALA A 173 5.35 -5.52 15.47
C ALA A 173 5.51 -5.08 14.02
N ILE A 174 6.67 -4.52 13.67
CA ILE A 174 7.03 -4.10 12.32
C ILE A 174 8.54 -4.26 12.12
N THR A 175 8.98 -4.40 10.87
CA THR A 175 10.40 -4.47 10.51
C THR A 175 10.73 -3.38 9.50
N VAL A 176 12.01 -3.01 9.40
CA VAL A 176 12.53 -2.16 8.31
C VAL A 176 13.43 -3.01 7.44
N GLU A 177 13.13 -3.02 6.15
CA GLU A 177 13.87 -3.75 5.13
C GLU A 177 14.46 -2.76 4.13
N LYS A 178 15.71 -2.99 3.72
CA LYS A 178 16.32 -2.19 2.67
C LYS A 178 15.79 -2.62 1.31
N SER A 179 15.38 -1.65 0.50
CA SER A 179 15.09 -1.80 -0.92
C SER A 179 16.23 -2.57 -1.64
N PRO A 180 15.94 -3.71 -2.29
CA PRO A 180 16.99 -4.46 -2.98
C PRO A 180 17.53 -3.68 -4.18
N THR A 181 18.84 -3.38 -4.18
CA THR A 181 19.47 -2.51 -5.20
C THR A 181 19.32 -3.03 -6.64
N ASN A 182 19.25 -4.36 -6.83
CA ASN A 182 19.19 -4.98 -8.16
C ASN A 182 17.76 -5.37 -8.58
N LEU A 183 16.74 -5.05 -7.78
CA LEU A 183 15.35 -5.39 -8.10
C LEU A 183 14.62 -4.15 -8.59
N HIS A 184 14.60 -4.00 -9.91
CA HIS A 184 14.11 -2.82 -10.59
C HIS A 184 12.60 -2.85 -10.87
N GLY A 185 12.06 -1.67 -11.15
CA GLY A 185 10.64 -1.42 -11.45
C GLY A 185 9.78 -1.13 -10.22
N LEU A 186 10.32 -1.32 -9.01
CA LEU A 186 9.61 -1.12 -7.74
C LEU A 186 9.48 0.36 -7.40
N THR A 187 8.33 0.76 -6.82
CA THR A 187 8.06 2.14 -6.40
C THR A 187 9.17 2.69 -5.50
N HIS A 188 9.50 2.00 -4.41
CA HIS A 188 10.53 2.45 -3.46
C HIS A 188 11.95 2.42 -4.04
N ARG A 189 12.23 1.57 -5.04
CA ARG A 189 13.56 1.50 -5.66
C ARG A 189 13.74 2.64 -6.66
N GLU A 190 12.83 2.72 -7.61
CA GLU A 190 12.96 3.57 -8.78
C GLU A 190 12.58 5.02 -8.47
N LEU A 191 11.66 5.29 -7.53
CA LEU A 191 11.42 6.68 -7.14
C LEU A 191 12.62 7.29 -6.42
N GLY A 192 13.31 6.54 -5.55
CA GLY A 192 14.53 7.03 -4.92
C GLY A 192 15.74 7.11 -5.87
N ASP A 193 15.80 6.28 -6.92
CA ASP A 193 16.87 6.36 -7.94
C ASP A 193 16.69 7.54 -8.92
N TYR A 194 15.45 7.95 -9.19
CA TYR A 194 15.11 8.89 -10.28
C TYR A 194 14.46 10.20 -9.81
N THR A 195 14.28 10.38 -8.50
CA THR A 195 13.75 11.62 -7.89
C THR A 195 14.47 11.88 -6.57
N ASP A 196 14.25 13.07 -5.98
CA ASP A 196 14.82 13.44 -4.67
C ASP A 196 13.91 13.06 -3.48
N THR A 197 12.83 12.30 -3.72
CA THR A 197 11.90 11.87 -2.66
C THR A 197 12.49 10.77 -1.80
N LEU A 198 12.31 10.85 -0.48
CA LEU A 198 12.51 9.70 0.40
C LEU A 198 11.43 8.67 0.09
N ALA A 199 11.81 7.60 -0.61
CA ALA A 199 10.88 6.60 -1.13
C ALA A 199 10.74 5.41 -0.17
N LEU A 200 9.51 5.19 0.30
CA LEU A 200 9.14 4.09 1.19
C LEU A 200 7.95 3.31 0.63
N LEU A 201 7.87 2.03 0.99
CA LEU A 201 6.72 1.17 0.79
C LEU A 201 6.37 0.52 2.12
N MET A 202 5.09 0.37 2.41
CA MET A 202 4.61 -0.32 3.60
C MET A 202 3.87 -1.59 3.23
N GLU A 203 4.17 -2.68 3.92
CA GLU A 203 3.48 -3.97 3.80
C GLU A 203 2.73 -4.30 5.08
N THR A 204 1.47 -4.70 4.96
CA THR A 204 0.68 -5.28 6.07
C THR A 204 0.06 -6.61 5.66
N ALA A 205 -0.18 -7.50 6.62
CA ALA A 205 -0.67 -8.85 6.33
C ALA A 205 -2.16 -8.87 5.99
N ASN A 206 -2.50 -9.32 4.79
CA ASN A 206 -3.87 -9.42 4.28
C ASN A 206 -4.30 -10.87 4.10
N ALA A 207 -5.30 -11.33 4.85
CA ALA A 207 -5.83 -12.69 4.75
C ALA A 207 -6.56 -13.00 3.43
N SER A 208 -6.94 -12.00 2.64
CA SER A 208 -7.47 -12.20 1.28
C SER A 208 -6.36 -12.35 0.22
N GLN A 209 -5.09 -12.18 0.63
CA GLN A 209 -3.91 -12.51 -0.17
C GLN A 209 -3.41 -13.92 0.18
N GLY A 210 -2.56 -14.45 -0.69
CA GLY A 210 -1.89 -15.75 -0.49
C GLY A 210 -2.69 -16.94 -0.99
N ARG A 211 -2.30 -18.14 -0.57
CA ARG A 211 -2.89 -19.39 -1.07
C ARG A 211 -3.46 -20.29 0.02
N LEU A 212 -3.30 -19.91 1.28
CA LEU A 212 -3.70 -20.73 2.44
C LEU A 212 -5.08 -20.37 3.00
N HIS A 213 -5.77 -19.37 2.44
CA HIS A 213 -7.13 -18.98 2.85
C HIS A 213 -8.23 -19.90 2.29
N GLY A 214 -9.43 -19.73 2.84
CA GLY A 214 -10.66 -20.29 2.31
C GLY A 214 -11.20 -19.50 1.11
N LYS A 215 -12.49 -19.20 1.12
CA LYS A 215 -13.14 -18.41 0.06
C LYS A 215 -12.81 -16.93 0.26
N ILE A 216 -12.45 -16.23 -0.81
CA ILE A 216 -12.35 -14.76 -0.79
C ILE A 216 -13.75 -14.17 -0.92
N ASP A 217 -14.27 -13.61 0.16
CA ASP A 217 -15.50 -12.83 0.18
C ASP A 217 -15.33 -11.52 0.97
N SER A 218 -16.37 -10.68 0.99
CA SER A 218 -16.32 -9.39 1.69
C SER A 218 -16.02 -9.55 3.18
N GLU A 219 -16.41 -10.66 3.81
CA GLU A 219 -16.15 -10.89 5.23
C GLU A 219 -14.66 -11.15 5.45
N LEU A 220 -14.05 -12.03 4.65
CA LEU A 220 -12.59 -12.25 4.72
C LEU A 220 -11.80 -10.96 4.49
N VAL A 221 -12.22 -10.15 3.50
CA VAL A 221 -11.57 -8.87 3.21
C VAL A 221 -11.65 -7.90 4.39
N VAL A 222 -12.77 -7.86 5.12
CA VAL A 222 -12.99 -6.84 6.16
C VAL A 222 -12.54 -7.32 7.53
N SER A 223 -12.97 -8.50 7.97
CA SER A 223 -12.60 -9.03 9.30
C SER A 223 -11.23 -9.68 9.31
N GLY A 224 -10.74 -10.13 8.15
CA GLY A 224 -9.46 -10.82 8.06
C GLY A 224 -9.45 -12.17 8.78
N LYS A 225 -10.61 -12.74 9.11
CA LYS A 225 -10.75 -14.01 9.84
C LYS A 225 -10.81 -15.18 8.87
N ASP A 226 -9.84 -16.09 8.98
CA ASP A 226 -9.85 -17.33 8.21
C ASP A 226 -9.35 -18.52 9.04
N LYS A 227 -10.16 -19.59 9.06
CA LYS A 227 -9.86 -20.81 9.82
C LYS A 227 -8.65 -21.59 9.29
N TYR A 228 -8.35 -21.47 7.99
CA TYR A 228 -7.22 -22.16 7.38
C TYR A 228 -5.93 -21.41 7.67
N TYR A 229 -5.93 -20.07 7.68
CA TYR A 229 -4.78 -19.31 8.19
C TYR A 229 -4.55 -19.53 9.68
N ALA A 230 -5.59 -19.51 10.52
CA ALA A 230 -5.46 -19.85 11.94
C ALA A 230 -4.92 -21.27 12.16
N ARG A 231 -5.23 -22.20 11.24
CA ARG A 231 -4.63 -23.54 11.22
C ARG A 231 -3.17 -23.50 10.76
N ALA A 232 -2.87 -22.80 9.66
CA ALA A 232 -1.53 -22.67 9.08
C ALA A 232 -0.53 -22.09 10.08
N ALA A 233 -0.94 -21.11 10.88
CA ALA A 233 -0.15 -20.55 11.98
C ALA A 233 0.26 -21.57 13.03
N LYS A 234 -0.64 -22.50 13.40
CA LYS A 234 -0.32 -23.60 14.33
C LYS A 234 0.76 -24.55 13.77
N TYR A 235 0.96 -24.57 12.46
CA TYR A 235 2.02 -25.35 11.79
C TYR A 235 3.26 -24.53 11.43
N GLY A 236 3.31 -23.24 11.78
CA GLY A 236 4.43 -22.35 11.44
C GLY A 236 4.53 -22.02 9.95
N ALA A 237 3.41 -22.04 9.23
CA ALA A 237 3.35 -21.76 7.79
C ALA A 237 3.05 -20.28 7.45
N VAL A 238 2.93 -19.42 8.47
CA VAL A 238 2.82 -17.95 8.31
C VAL A 238 3.97 -17.28 9.04
N THR A 239 4.31 -16.06 8.63
CA THR A 239 5.41 -15.25 9.18
C THR A 239 4.92 -14.21 10.20
N VAL A 240 3.60 -14.00 10.27
CA VAL A 240 2.95 -13.08 11.22
C VAL A 240 2.10 -13.83 12.24
N PRO A 241 1.91 -13.27 13.45
CA PRO A 241 0.91 -13.77 14.38
C PRO A 241 -0.47 -13.79 13.71
N TYR A 242 -1.10 -14.96 13.70
CA TYR A 242 -2.42 -15.13 13.11
C TYR A 242 -3.20 -16.16 13.93
N ASP A 243 -4.36 -15.75 14.45
CA ASP A 243 -5.25 -16.60 15.23
C ASP A 243 -6.70 -16.53 14.72
N GLU A 244 -7.66 -17.00 15.52
CA GLU A 244 -9.07 -17.04 15.15
C GLU A 244 -9.72 -15.64 15.10
N THR A 245 -9.05 -14.62 15.64
CA THR A 245 -9.51 -13.22 15.59
C THR A 245 -9.19 -12.55 14.26
N GLY A 246 -8.23 -13.10 13.49
CA GLY A 246 -7.83 -12.61 12.18
C GLY A 246 -7.00 -11.31 12.23
N ILE A 247 -6.75 -10.72 11.06
CA ILE A 247 -6.08 -9.42 10.92
C ILE A 247 -7.01 -8.49 10.16
N SER A 248 -7.78 -7.69 10.91
CA SER A 248 -8.88 -6.90 10.35
C SER A 248 -8.40 -5.79 9.40
N LEU A 249 -9.25 -5.35 8.47
CA LEU A 249 -9.00 -4.16 7.66
C LEU A 249 -8.70 -2.92 8.51
N SER A 250 -9.40 -2.76 9.65
CA SER A 250 -9.13 -1.67 10.60
C SER A 250 -7.71 -1.73 11.15
N GLU A 251 -7.24 -2.91 11.54
CA GLU A 251 -5.85 -3.10 12.01
C GLU A 251 -4.85 -2.79 10.90
N ARG A 252 -5.06 -3.32 9.69
CA ARG A 252 -4.18 -3.09 8.54
C ARG A 252 -4.10 -1.60 8.19
N CYS A 253 -5.23 -0.88 8.21
CA CYS A 253 -5.25 0.57 8.03
C CYS A 253 -4.58 1.32 9.20
N ALA A 254 -4.79 0.88 10.45
CA ALA A 254 -4.15 1.47 11.62
C ALA A 254 -2.62 1.40 11.52
N ARG A 255 -2.08 0.26 11.09
CA ARG A 255 -0.64 0.08 10.86
C ARG A 255 -0.10 1.10 9.86
N HIS A 256 -0.76 1.28 8.72
CA HIS A 256 -0.39 2.30 7.73
C HIS A 256 -0.45 3.71 8.30
N ILE A 257 -1.58 4.10 8.91
CA ILE A 257 -1.78 5.46 9.42
C ILE A 257 -0.75 5.79 10.51
N SER A 258 -0.46 4.86 11.42
CA SER A 258 0.51 5.07 12.49
C SER A 258 1.91 5.34 11.93
N CYS A 259 2.40 4.55 10.97
CA CYS A 259 3.70 4.86 10.35
C CYS A 259 3.68 6.14 9.53
N LEU A 260 2.61 6.46 8.80
CA LEU A 260 2.52 7.70 8.04
C LEU A 260 2.63 8.94 8.93
N VAL A 261 1.99 8.91 10.11
CA VAL A 261 2.13 9.95 11.13
C VAL A 261 3.59 10.04 11.58
N GLN A 262 4.22 8.92 11.89
CA GLN A 262 5.63 8.92 12.33
C GLN A 262 6.59 9.37 11.22
N PHE A 263 6.39 9.00 9.96
CA PHE A 263 7.21 9.51 8.86
C PHE A 263 7.09 11.03 8.71
N ALA A 264 5.89 11.59 8.88
CA ALA A 264 5.70 13.04 8.84
C ALA A 264 6.37 13.73 10.04
N GLU A 265 6.15 13.23 11.26
CA GLU A 265 6.69 13.79 12.50
C GLU A 265 8.22 13.70 12.56
N GLN A 266 8.79 12.58 12.11
CA GLN A 266 10.22 12.32 12.19
C GLN A 266 11.03 12.95 11.05
N TYR A 267 10.37 13.39 9.97
CA TYR A 267 11.03 14.03 8.84
C TYR A 267 11.88 15.24 9.24
N ALA A 268 11.44 16.02 10.23
CA ALA A 268 12.17 17.19 10.71
C ALA A 268 13.56 16.88 11.28
N PHE A 269 13.81 15.64 11.71
CA PHE A 269 15.08 15.19 12.27
C PHE A 269 16.04 14.63 11.22
N VAL A 270 15.52 14.18 10.07
CA VAL A 270 16.29 13.54 8.99
C VAL A 270 16.49 14.48 7.80
N GLY A 271 15.53 15.39 7.57
CA GLY A 271 15.58 16.39 6.52
C GLY A 271 16.44 17.61 6.86
N ASP A 272 16.28 18.67 6.08
CA ASP A 272 16.97 19.97 6.24
C ASP A 272 16.36 20.85 7.36
N GLY A 273 15.56 20.26 8.24
CA GLY A 273 14.78 20.95 9.27
C GLY A 273 13.38 21.38 8.84
N THR A 274 12.95 21.05 7.62
CA THR A 274 11.55 21.16 7.20
C THR A 274 10.67 20.13 7.94
N SER A 275 9.44 20.52 8.28
CA SER A 275 8.51 19.66 9.02
C SER A 275 7.23 19.44 8.24
N ILE A 276 6.65 18.26 8.42
CA ILE A 276 5.36 17.88 7.87
C ILE A 276 4.51 17.42 9.04
N SER A 277 3.24 17.81 9.08
CA SER A 277 2.31 17.34 10.11
C SER A 277 0.99 16.96 9.46
N LEU A 278 0.54 15.74 9.73
CA LEU A 278 -0.77 15.25 9.32
C LEU A 278 -1.92 15.76 10.23
N GLY A 279 -1.59 16.63 11.20
CA GLY A 279 -2.56 17.14 12.16
C GLY A 279 -3.00 16.09 13.17
N SER A 280 -4.25 16.19 13.65
CA SER A 280 -4.81 15.31 14.68
C SER A 280 -5.34 14.00 14.10
N MET A 281 -4.44 13.17 13.56
CA MET A 281 -4.79 11.82 13.10
C MET A 281 -5.13 10.89 14.27
N PRO A 282 -6.05 9.94 14.10
CA PRO A 282 -6.37 8.96 15.14
C PRO A 282 -5.17 8.05 15.46
N SER A 283 -5.04 7.69 16.74
CA SER A 283 -4.00 6.76 17.16
C SER A 283 -4.32 5.33 16.70
N TYR A 284 -3.30 4.45 16.70
CA TYR A 284 -3.47 3.03 16.45
C TYR A 284 -4.61 2.41 17.26
N LYS A 285 -4.65 2.73 18.56
CA LYS A 285 -5.66 2.23 19.49
C LYS A 285 -7.06 2.77 19.20
N ASP A 286 -7.17 4.03 18.77
CA ASP A 286 -8.47 4.62 18.42
C ASP A 286 -9.07 3.91 17.21
N ILE A 287 -8.24 3.62 16.19
CA ILE A 287 -8.68 2.89 14.99
C ILE A 287 -9.09 1.45 15.32
N LEU A 288 -8.32 0.75 16.18
CA LEU A 288 -8.71 -0.60 16.62
C LEU A 288 -10.02 -0.60 17.43
N THR A 289 -10.28 0.45 18.20
CA THR A 289 -11.47 0.55 19.05
C THR A 289 -12.71 0.94 18.25
N ASN A 290 -12.59 1.93 17.37
CA ASN A 290 -13.71 2.51 16.64
C ASN A 290 -13.97 1.82 15.29
N GLY A 291 -12.95 1.14 14.75
CA GLY A 291 -12.92 0.64 13.37
C GLY A 291 -12.61 1.75 12.37
N ILE A 292 -12.03 1.38 11.23
CA ILE A 292 -11.66 2.35 10.18
C ILE A 292 -12.87 3.10 9.61
N GLY A 293 -14.05 2.46 9.60
CA GLY A 293 -15.30 3.07 9.14
C GLY A 293 -15.74 4.31 9.92
N TYR A 294 -15.27 4.49 11.16
CA TYR A 294 -15.51 5.72 11.93
C TYR A 294 -14.84 6.95 11.31
N TYR A 295 -13.75 6.76 10.57
CA TYR A 295 -12.95 7.82 9.94
C TYR A 295 -13.23 7.97 8.45
N LEU A 296 -14.24 7.26 7.95
CA LEU A 296 -14.72 7.38 6.59
C LEU A 296 -15.96 8.28 6.57
N ALA A 297 -16.02 9.18 5.61
CA ALA A 297 -17.19 9.96 5.29
C ALA A 297 -18.38 9.03 4.96
N ASP A 298 -19.56 9.56 5.24
CA ASP A 298 -20.81 8.86 5.03
C ASP A 298 -21.04 8.51 3.55
N PRO A 299 -21.93 7.55 3.26
CA PRO A 299 -22.22 7.14 1.88
C PRO A 299 -22.86 8.24 0.98
N GLN A 300 -23.16 9.43 1.51
CA GLN A 300 -23.86 10.54 0.83
C GLN A 300 -22.92 11.72 0.56
#